data_AF-A0A7C7LSA0-F1
#
_entry.id   AF-A0A7C7LSA0-F1
#
_cell.length_a   1.000
_cell.length_b   1.000
_cell.length_c   1.000
_cell.angle_alpha   90.00
_cell.angle_beta   90.00
_cell.angle_gamma   90.00
#
_symmetry.space_group_name_H-M   'P 1'
#
loop_
_entity.id
_entity.type
_entity.pdbx_description
1 polymer ?
#
loop_
_entity_poly.entity_id
_entity_poly.type
_entity_poly.pdbx_seq_one_letter_code
_entity_poly.pdbx_strand_id
1 'polypeptide(L)'
;MRRAELSMALVLALLSVYLMWKSSELPIGWIPDEGPGGGAFPFWLSVGMLGSCVWIVVRWVLRSSPLSRSKAPYMTGDVAIIFAAVAGSLTVMFGAIHFIGMYFAIPLFLIFYLRFMGRHGWL
;
A
#
# COMPACT_ATOMS: atom_id res chain seq x y z
N MET A 1 -6.46 -6.87 -16.28
CA MET A 1 -6.26 -7.64 -15.02
C MET A 1 -4.93 -8.38 -14.99
N ARG A 2 -4.70 -9.36 -15.87
CA ARG A 2 -3.49 -10.22 -15.84
C ARG A 2 -2.14 -9.49 -15.72
N ARG A 3 -1.90 -8.45 -16.54
CA ARG A 3 -0.62 -7.69 -16.51
C ARG A 3 -0.47 -6.85 -15.23
N ALA A 4 -1.58 -6.29 -14.75
CA ALA A 4 -1.62 -5.45 -13.56
C ALA A 4 -1.38 -6.26 -12.27
N GLU A 5 -1.96 -7.47 -12.18
CA GLU A 5 -1.71 -8.41 -11.08
C GLU A 5 -0.22 -8.77 -10.99
N LEU A 6 0.39 -9.10 -12.13
CA LEU A 6 1.82 -9.42 -12.18
C LEU A 6 2.69 -8.20 -11.84
N SER A 7 2.42 -7.04 -12.42
CA SER A 7 3.20 -5.83 -12.11
C SER A 7 3.12 -5.45 -10.64
N MET A 8 1.93 -5.55 -10.03
CA MET A 8 1.75 -5.26 -8.62
C MET A 8 2.51 -6.26 -7.74
N ALA A 9 2.40 -7.56 -8.03
CA ALA A 9 3.13 -8.59 -7.30
C ALA A 9 4.64 -8.39 -7.39
N LEU A 10 5.16 -7.97 -8.55
CA LEU A 10 6.59 -7.69 -8.72
C LEU A 10 7.04 -6.44 -7.96
N VAL A 11 6.27 -5.35 -8.01
CA VAL A 11 6.59 -4.12 -7.25
C VAL A 11 6.54 -4.38 -5.75
N LEU A 12 5.51 -5.09 -5.27
CA LEU A 12 5.41 -5.46 -3.85
C LEU A 12 6.49 -6.43 -3.42
N ALA A 13 6.92 -7.36 -4.29
CA ALA A 13 8.07 -8.22 -4.02
C ALA A 13 9.34 -7.39 -3.84
N LEU A 14 9.62 -6.42 -4.73
CA LEU A 14 10.77 -5.53 -4.59
C LEU A 14 10.69 -4.69 -3.29
N LEU A 15 9.51 -4.15 -2.97
CA LEU A 15 9.30 -3.42 -1.72
C LEU A 15 9.49 -4.30 -0.48
N SER A 16 9.03 -5.55 -0.52
CA SER A 16 9.24 -6.50 0.58
C SER A 16 10.73 -6.78 0.81
N VAL A 17 11.51 -6.98 -0.27
CA VAL A 17 12.97 -7.14 -0.17
C VAL A 17 13.63 -5.88 0.39
N TYR A 18 13.20 -4.70 -0.07
CA TYR A 18 13.70 -3.43 0.46
C TYR A 18 13.41 -3.27 1.96
N LEU A 19 12.19 -3.60 2.40
CA LEU A 19 11.81 -3.54 3.81
C LEU A 19 12.58 -4.55 4.66
N MET A 20 12.83 -5.76 4.15
CA MET A 20 13.68 -6.75 4.81
C MET A 20 15.10 -6.21 4.99
N TRP A 21 15.69 -5.59 3.95
CA TRP A 21 17.00 -4.98 4.05
C TRP A 21 17.01 -3.86 5.11
N LYS A 22 16.10 -2.89 5.04
CA LYS A 22 16.05 -1.81 6.03
C LYS A 22 15.80 -2.31 7.46
N SER A 23 15.01 -3.36 7.62
CA SER A 23 14.73 -3.95 8.94
C SER A 23 15.93 -4.71 9.49
N SER A 24 16.83 -5.21 8.64
CA SER A 24 18.06 -5.88 9.05
C SER A 24 19.14 -4.96 9.63
N GLU A 25 18.94 -3.64 9.55
CA GLU A 25 19.77 -2.66 10.26
C GLU A 25 19.52 -2.68 11.78
N LEU A 26 18.37 -3.23 12.20
CA LEU A 26 18.03 -3.44 13.61
C LEU A 26 18.04 -4.94 13.94
N PRO A 27 18.14 -5.33 15.23
CA PRO A 27 18.03 -6.73 15.61
C PRO A 27 16.70 -7.34 15.14
N ILE A 28 16.78 -8.37 14.32
CA ILE A 28 15.62 -9.13 13.79
C ILE A 28 15.22 -10.28 14.72
N GLY A 29 16.15 -10.71 15.57
CA GLY A 29 15.98 -11.82 16.49
C GLY A 29 15.31 -11.43 17.80
N TRP A 30 15.18 -12.43 18.66
CA TRP A 30 14.79 -12.22 20.06
C TRP A 30 16.01 -11.76 20.86
N ILE A 31 15.86 -10.63 21.56
CA ILE A 31 16.85 -10.10 22.51
C ILE A 31 16.49 -10.68 23.89
N PRO A 32 17.44 -11.34 24.58
CA PRO A 32 17.22 -11.81 25.94
C PRO A 32 16.73 -10.67 26.84
N ASP A 33 15.73 -10.95 27.68
CA ASP A 33 15.14 -10.03 28.67
C ASP A 33 14.46 -8.76 28.12
N GLU A 34 14.50 -8.51 26.81
CA GLU A 34 13.89 -7.32 26.16
C GLU A 34 12.81 -7.68 25.12
N GLY A 35 12.82 -8.90 24.59
CA GLY A 35 11.81 -9.38 23.63
C GLY A 35 12.25 -9.27 22.16
N PRO A 36 11.33 -9.20 21.19
CA PRO A 36 11.70 -9.13 19.78
C PRO A 36 12.37 -7.79 19.48
N GLY A 37 13.53 -7.83 18.81
CA GLY A 37 14.24 -6.62 18.43
C GLY A 37 13.42 -5.72 17.49
N GLY A 38 13.76 -4.43 17.42
CA GLY A 38 13.00 -3.45 16.64
C GLY A 38 12.86 -3.79 15.15
N GLY A 39 13.79 -4.57 14.59
CA GLY A 39 13.75 -5.05 13.21
C GLY A 39 12.94 -6.33 13.01
N ALA A 40 12.62 -7.06 14.08
CA ALA A 40 12.00 -8.38 14.01
C ALA A 40 10.64 -8.35 13.30
N PHE A 41 9.74 -7.51 13.79
CA PHE A 41 8.38 -7.42 13.25
C PHE A 41 8.33 -7.01 11.77
N PRO A 42 8.92 -5.87 11.35
CA PRO A 42 8.86 -5.46 9.95
C PRO A 42 9.59 -6.43 9.02
N PHE A 43 10.65 -7.10 9.48
CA PHE A 43 11.35 -8.12 8.69
C PHE A 43 10.47 -9.34 8.41
N TRP A 44 9.93 -9.98 9.46
CA TRP A 44 9.15 -11.21 9.32
C TRP A 44 7.82 -10.98 8.59
N LEU A 45 7.18 -9.82 8.79
CA LEU A 45 6.02 -9.43 7.98
C LEU A 45 6.39 -9.31 6.50
N SER A 46 7.53 -8.68 6.20
CA SER A 46 8.00 -8.53 4.82
C SER A 46 8.33 -9.88 4.18
N VAL A 47 8.87 -10.84 4.93
CA VAL A 47 9.06 -12.23 4.48
C VAL A 47 7.73 -12.88 4.10
N GLY A 48 6.69 -12.77 4.94
CA GLY A 48 5.37 -13.30 4.63
C GLY A 48 4.73 -12.64 3.39
N MET A 49 4.92 -11.33 3.24
CA MET A 49 4.47 -10.59 2.07
C MET A 49 5.22 -11.03 0.81
N LEU A 50 6.54 -11.22 0.88
CA LEU A 50 7.36 -11.73 -0.24
C LEU A 50 6.89 -13.13 -0.66
N GLY A 51 6.69 -14.03 0.31
CA GLY A 51 6.17 -15.38 0.04
C GLY A 51 4.80 -15.36 -0.66
N SER A 52 3.92 -14.45 -0.23
CA SER A 52 2.61 -14.25 -0.87
C SER A 52 2.75 -13.73 -2.31
N CYS A 53 3.67 -12.80 -2.56
CA CYS A 53 3.95 -12.29 -3.90
C CYS A 53 4.51 -13.39 -4.82
N VAL A 54 5.47 -14.19 -4.33
CA VAL A 54 6.01 -15.34 -5.07
C VAL A 54 4.89 -16.32 -5.40
N TRP A 55 4.00 -16.62 -4.45
CA TRP A 55 2.86 -17.50 -4.69
C TRP A 55 1.91 -16.96 -5.77
N ILE A 56 1.64 -15.65 -5.78
CA ILE A 56 0.84 -15.00 -6.84
C ILE A 56 1.53 -15.15 -8.19
N VAL A 57 2.84 -14.91 -8.28
CA VAL A 57 3.61 -15.08 -9.53
C VAL A 57 3.56 -16.54 -10.01
N VAL A 58 3.73 -17.52 -9.12
CA VAL A 58 3.61 -18.94 -9.46
C VAL A 58 2.21 -19.28 -9.99
N ARG A 59 1.15 -18.85 -9.29
CA ARG A 59 -0.24 -19.05 -9.76
C ARG A 59 -0.52 -18.35 -11.09
N TRP A 60 0.11 -17.21 -11.32
CA TRP A 60 0.02 -16.47 -12.57
C TRP A 60 0.64 -17.25 -13.72
N VAL A 61 1.83 -17.83 -13.53
CA VAL A 61 2.53 -18.68 -14.51
C VAL A 61 1.73 -19.95 -14.79
N LEU A 62 1.24 -20.62 -13.74
CA LEU A 62 0.42 -21.83 -13.84
C LEU A 62 -0.99 -21.56 -14.37
N ARG A 63 -1.37 -20.29 -14.60
CA ARG A 63 -2.72 -19.85 -15.02
C ARG A 63 -3.84 -20.47 -14.17
N SER A 64 -3.60 -20.69 -12.88
CA SER A 64 -4.55 -21.34 -11.98
C SER A 64 -5.53 -20.36 -11.32
N SER A 65 -5.24 -19.06 -11.35
CA SER A 65 -6.16 -18.03 -10.84
C SER A 65 -7.11 -17.51 -11.94
N PRO A 66 -8.39 -17.22 -11.61
CA PRO A 66 -9.32 -16.54 -12.52
C PRO A 66 -8.78 -15.17 -13.01
N LEU A 67 -8.04 -14.47 -12.15
CA LEU A 67 -7.43 -13.17 -12.44
C LEU A 67 -6.33 -13.26 -13.50
N SER A 68 -5.54 -14.34 -13.50
CA SER A 68 -4.49 -14.60 -14.51
C SER A 68 -5.09 -14.89 -15.90
N ARG A 69 -6.35 -15.34 -15.98
CA ARG A 69 -7.05 -15.59 -17.26
C ARG A 69 -7.86 -14.39 -17.75
N SER A 70 -8.15 -13.42 -16.89
CA SER A 70 -9.02 -12.28 -17.20
C SER A 70 -8.32 -11.21 -18.05
N LYS A 71 -8.96 -10.85 -19.17
CA LYS A 71 -8.60 -9.70 -20.03
C LYS A 71 -9.33 -8.41 -19.67
N ALA A 72 -10.17 -8.41 -18.64
CA ALA A 72 -10.91 -7.22 -18.24
C ALA A 72 -9.96 -6.04 -17.93
N PRO A 73 -10.40 -4.79 -18.17
CA PRO A 73 -9.67 -3.60 -17.73
C PRO A 73 -9.43 -3.66 -16.22
N TYR A 74 -8.22 -3.32 -15.77
CA TYR A 74 -7.91 -3.26 -14.33
C TYR A 74 -8.53 -2.04 -13.66
N MET A 75 -8.47 -0.90 -14.35
CA MET A 75 -9.08 0.35 -13.94
C MET A 75 -9.93 0.84 -15.11
N THR A 76 -11.23 1.07 -14.88
CA THR A 76 -12.08 1.80 -15.83
C THR A 76 -11.77 3.30 -15.72
N GLY A 77 -12.04 4.09 -16.77
CA GLY A 77 -11.78 5.54 -16.76
C GLY A 77 -12.36 6.26 -15.54
N ASP A 78 -13.61 5.93 -15.17
CA ASP A 78 -14.28 6.52 -14.00
C ASP A 78 -13.54 6.21 -12.69
N VAL A 79 -13.06 4.97 -12.54
CA VAL A 79 -12.31 4.53 -11.35
C VAL A 79 -10.94 5.21 -11.28
N ALA A 80 -10.30 5.44 -12.44
CA ALA A 80 -9.02 6.14 -12.51
C ALA A 80 -9.15 7.61 -12.05
N ILE A 81 -10.25 8.28 -12.42
CA ILE A 81 -10.53 9.65 -11.98
C ILE A 81 -10.71 9.70 -10.46
N ILE A 82 -11.47 8.77 -9.89
CA ILE A 82 -11.66 8.69 -8.43
C ILE A 82 -10.31 8.43 -7.74
N PHE A 83 -9.53 7.46 -8.23
CA PHE A 83 -8.21 7.17 -7.69
C PHE A 83 -7.28 8.39 -7.71
N ALA A 84 -7.23 9.10 -8.85
CA ALA A 84 -6.42 10.31 -9.00
C ALA A 84 -6.88 11.43 -8.06
N ALA A 85 -8.20 11.60 -7.87
CA ALA A 85 -8.74 12.58 -6.93
C ALA A 85 -8.33 12.26 -5.49
N VAL A 86 -8.46 11.00 -5.06
CA VAL A 86 -8.03 10.54 -3.73
C VAL A 86 -6.53 10.75 -3.55
N ALA A 87 -5.70 10.23 -4.45
CA ALA A 87 -4.24 10.36 -4.39
C ALA A 87 -3.79 11.82 -4.41
N GLY A 88 -4.40 12.65 -5.26
CA GLY A 88 -4.11 14.08 -5.36
C GLY A 88 -4.45 14.82 -4.06
N SER A 89 -5.63 14.57 -3.48
CA SER A 89 -6.04 15.19 -2.22
C SER A 89 -5.13 14.82 -1.04
N LEU A 90 -4.70 13.56 -0.94
CA LEU A 90 -3.71 13.12 0.05
C LEU A 90 -2.36 13.81 -0.15
N THR A 91 -1.92 13.95 -1.39
CA THR A 91 -0.67 14.65 -1.73
C THR A 91 -0.73 16.12 -1.31
N VAL A 92 -1.85 16.79 -1.58
CA VAL A 92 -2.09 18.17 -1.14
C VAL A 92 -2.09 18.27 0.37
N MET A 93 -2.70 17.32 1.09
CA MET A 93 -2.67 17.28 2.56
C MET A 93 -1.24 17.19 3.08
N PHE A 94 -0.40 16.29 2.53
CA PHE A 94 1.00 16.19 2.94
C PHE A 94 1.78 17.47 2.70
N GLY A 95 1.54 18.16 1.59
CA GLY A 95 2.09 19.49 1.35
C GLY A 95 1.59 20.50 2.39
N ALA A 96 0.29 20.53 2.67
CA ALA A 96 -0.32 21.45 3.62
C ALA A 96 0.21 21.26 5.05
N ILE A 97 0.48 20.02 5.49
CA ILE A 97 1.06 19.74 6.81
C ILE A 97 2.35 20.55 7.02
N HIS A 98 3.17 20.74 5.97
CA HIS A 98 4.41 21.49 6.08
C HIS A 98 4.20 22.99 6.32
N PHE A 99 3.08 23.57 5.88
CA PHE A 99 2.79 25.01 5.98
C PHE A 99 1.90 25.37 7.16
N ILE A 100 0.78 24.64 7.34
CA ILE A 100 -0.26 24.95 8.33
C ILE A 100 -0.26 23.99 9.53
N GLY A 101 0.63 23.00 9.52
CA GLY A 101 0.73 22.00 10.58
C GLY A 101 -0.34 20.92 10.51
N MET A 102 -0.09 19.81 11.21
CA MET A 102 -0.94 18.62 11.19
C MET A 102 -2.35 18.88 11.75
N TYR A 103 -2.44 19.68 12.82
CA TYR A 103 -3.71 19.97 13.51
C TYR A 103 -4.72 20.69 12.62
N PHE A 104 -4.28 21.47 11.64
CA PHE A 104 -5.17 22.14 10.69
C PHE A 104 -5.32 21.37 9.39
N ALA A 105 -4.24 20.76 8.89
CA ALA A 105 -4.26 20.03 7.63
C ALA A 105 -5.19 18.80 7.68
N ILE A 106 -5.18 18.04 8.78
CA ILE A 106 -6.00 16.81 8.88
C ILE A 106 -7.50 17.14 8.91
N PRO A 107 -8.01 18.04 9.79
CA PRO A 107 -9.43 18.40 9.76
C PRO A 107 -9.87 18.98 8.43
N LEU A 108 -9.04 19.82 7.81
CA LEU A 108 -9.36 20.44 6.52
C LEU A 108 -9.42 19.39 5.40
N PHE A 109 -8.50 18.43 5.38
CA PHE A 109 -8.56 17.29 4.49
C PHE A 109 -9.82 16.45 4.73
N LEU A 110 -10.17 16.16 5.98
CA LEU A 110 -11.37 15.37 6.31
C LEU A 110 -12.66 16.08 5.85
N ILE A 111 -12.76 17.39 6.07
CA ILE A 111 -13.90 18.19 5.58
C ILE A 111 -13.97 18.12 4.06
N PHE A 112 -12.84 18.33 3.37
CA PHE A 112 -12.78 18.23 1.91
C PHE A 112 -13.21 16.83 1.43
N TYR A 113 -12.64 15.79 2.00
CA TYR A 113 -12.84 14.41 1.61
C TYR A 113 -14.29 13.97 1.83
N LEU A 114 -14.86 14.22 3.01
CA LEU A 114 -16.23 13.81 3.35
C LEU A 114 -17.26 14.64 2.58
N ARG A 115 -17.06 15.96 2.46
CA ARG A 115 -18.06 16.85 1.88
C ARG A 115 -18.08 16.81 0.37
N PHE A 116 -16.91 16.86 -0.27
CA PHE A 116 -16.81 16.95 -1.73
C PHE A 116 -16.69 15.57 -2.37
N MET A 117 -15.81 14.73 -1.81
CA MET A 117 -15.55 13.40 -2.40
C MET A 117 -16.60 12.37 -1.96
N GLY A 118 -16.95 12.34 -0.66
CA GLY A 118 -17.97 11.46 -0.10
C GLY A 118 -19.40 11.99 -0.25
N ARG A 119 -19.57 13.26 -0.62
CA ARG A 119 -20.88 13.95 -0.77
C ARG A 119 -21.76 13.83 0.48
N HIS A 120 -21.17 13.68 1.66
CA HIS A 120 -21.90 13.61 2.92
C HIS A 120 -22.43 14.98 3.33
N GLY A 121 -23.65 15.00 3.87
CA GLY A 121 -24.25 16.17 4.52
C GLY A 121 -23.68 16.38 5.92
N TRP A 122 -23.98 17.54 6.51
CA TRP A 122 -23.60 17.88 7.88
C TRP A 122 -24.66 17.45 8.91
N LEU A 123 -25.69 16.74 8.47
CA LEU A 123 -26.86 16.29 9.22
C LEU A 123 -27.08 14.80 8.96
#